data_AF-A0A357ASZ4-F1
#
_entry.id   AF-A0A357ASZ4-F1
#
_cell.length_a   1.000
_cell.length_b   1.000
_cell.length_c   1.000
_cell.angle_alpha   90.00
_cell.angle_beta   90.00
_cell.angle_gamma   90.00
#
_symmetry.space_group_name_H-M   'P 1'
#
loop_
_entity.id
_entity.type
_entity.pdbx_description
1 polymer ?
#
loop_
_entity_poly.entity_id
_entity_poly.type
_entity_poly.pdbx_seq_one_letter_code
_entity_poly.pdbx_strand_id
1 'polypeptide(L)'
;MIDLDFSFFVQFVNFIITLLVLNILLFGPIRTIIKKRGELMAEKLGKVEQFTTQADAKLRDYQAALADARKDGVEIRHGLKAEGVKEEQGILSAAGQEAAASLKAARADISGQAQSALGELKKDVEKYALKATDKILGKA
;
A
#
# COMPACT_ATOMS: atom_id res chain seq x y z
N MET A 1 55.31 6.89 -85.28
CA MET A 1 56.15 6.79 -84.07
C MET A 1 55.42 7.57 -82.99
N ILE A 2 55.28 7.02 -81.79
CA ILE A 2 54.73 7.78 -80.67
C ILE A 2 55.86 8.69 -80.23
N ASP A 3 55.89 9.91 -80.75
CA ASP A 3 56.80 10.92 -80.22
C ASP A 3 56.23 11.35 -78.86
N LEU A 4 56.93 10.95 -77.80
CA LEU A 4 56.67 11.45 -76.45
C LEU A 4 57.12 12.90 -76.40
N ASP A 5 56.24 13.78 -76.86
CA ASP A 5 56.44 15.23 -76.80
C ASP A 5 56.22 15.78 -75.39
N PHE A 6 56.80 16.96 -75.13
CA PHE A 6 56.53 17.77 -73.95
C PHE A 6 55.01 17.97 -73.70
N SER A 7 54.20 17.99 -74.76
CA SER A 7 52.74 18.05 -74.71
C SER A 7 52.11 16.88 -73.95
N PHE A 8 52.64 15.65 -74.10
CA PHE A 8 52.17 14.48 -73.35
C PHE A 8 52.42 14.64 -71.84
N PHE A 9 53.58 15.19 -71.48
CA PHE A 9 53.92 15.44 -70.07
C PHE A 9 53.02 16.52 -69.46
N VAL A 10 52.74 17.60 -70.20
CA VAL A 10 51.79 18.65 -69.78
C VAL A 10 50.38 18.09 -69.62
N GLN A 11 49.92 17.25 -70.53
CA GLN A 11 48.59 16.61 -70.44
C GLN A 11 48.50 15.61 -69.28
N PHE A 12 49.57 14.87 -69.01
CA PHE A 12 49.65 13.97 -67.86
C PHE A 12 49.59 14.75 -66.54
N VAL A 13 50.33 15.86 -66.42
CA VAL A 13 50.26 16.74 -65.25
C VAL A 13 48.86 17.32 -65.09
N ASN A 14 48.21 17.76 -66.18
CA ASN A 14 46.83 18.26 -66.13
C ASN A 14 45.83 17.19 -65.65
N PHE A 15 45.99 15.94 -66.10
CA PHE A 15 45.17 14.82 -65.64
C PHE A 15 45.38 14.54 -64.15
N ILE A 16 46.62 14.52 -63.66
CA ILE A 16 46.95 14.35 -62.24
C ILE A 16 46.35 15.48 -61.40
N ILE A 17 46.47 16.74 -61.84
CA ILE A 17 45.87 17.89 -61.14
C ILE A 17 44.35 17.74 -61.09
N THR A 18 43.70 17.38 -62.20
CA THR A 18 42.26 17.16 -62.26
C THR A 18 41.82 16.02 -61.33
N LEU A 19 42.60 14.94 -61.26
CA LEU A 19 42.34 13.82 -60.35
C LEU A 19 42.45 14.24 -58.88
N LEU A 20 43.47 15.03 -58.53
CA LEU A 20 43.63 15.57 -57.17
C LEU A 20 42.48 16.51 -56.79
N VAL A 21 42.08 17.41 -57.70
CA VAL A 21 40.93 18.30 -57.50
C VAL A 21 39.65 17.48 -57.31
N LEU A 22 39.42 16.46 -58.13
CA LEU A 22 38.26 15.57 -58.03
C LEU A 22 38.26 14.78 -56.71
N ASN A 23 39.41 14.31 -56.25
CA ASN A 23 39.57 13.60 -54.97
C ASN A 23 39.18 14.49 -53.78
N ILE A 24 39.69 15.73 -53.77
CA ILE A 24 39.40 16.70 -52.70
C ILE A 24 37.94 17.15 -52.77
N LEU A 25 37.40 17.41 -53.96
CA LEU A 25 36.09 18.01 -54.14
C LEU A 25 34.93 17.01 -54.06
N LEU A 26 35.10 15.75 -54.48
CA LEU A 26 34.01 14.75 -54.51
C LEU A 26 34.22 13.59 -53.53
N PHE A 27 35.37 12.92 -53.59
CA PHE A 27 35.55 11.67 -52.84
C PHE A 27 35.58 11.90 -51.32
N GLY A 28 36.21 12.99 -50.88
CA GLY A 28 36.17 13.44 -49.48
C GLY A 28 34.75 13.66 -48.94
N PRO A 29 33.97 14.62 -49.49
CA PRO A 29 32.65 14.94 -48.97
C PRO A 29 31.64 13.80 -49.13
N ILE A 30 31.69 13.01 -50.22
CA ILE A 30 30.80 11.86 -50.42
C ILE A 30 31.00 10.82 -49.30
N ARG A 31 32.26 10.49 -48.97
CA ARG A 31 32.56 9.54 -47.90
C ARG A 31 32.09 10.04 -46.54
N THR A 32 32.23 11.34 -46.28
CA THR A 32 31.77 11.98 -45.04
C THR A 32 30.24 11.94 -44.92
N ILE A 33 29.49 12.18 -46.00
CA ILE A 33 28.02 12.12 -45.99
C ILE A 33 27.54 10.69 -45.73
N ILE A 34 28.16 9.68 -46.34
CA ILE A 34 27.80 8.28 -46.12
C ILE A 34 28.06 7.88 -44.66
N LYS A 35 29.23 8.23 -44.10
CA LYS A 35 29.54 7.97 -42.69
C LYS A 35 28.57 8.67 -41.75
N LYS A 36 28.31 9.95 -41.97
CA LYS A 36 27.38 10.75 -41.17
C LYS A 36 25.97 10.17 -41.17
N ARG A 37 25.50 9.66 -42.32
CA ARG A 37 24.21 8.94 -42.38
C ARG A 37 24.23 7.66 -41.57
N GLY A 38 25.28 6.85 -41.69
CA GLY A 38 25.44 5.62 -40.90
C GLY A 38 25.45 5.89 -39.39
N GLU A 39 26.24 6.86 -38.95
CA GLU A 39 26.34 7.27 -37.55
C GLU A 39 25.00 7.80 -37.01
N LEU A 40 24.30 8.66 -37.76
CA LEU A 40 22.98 9.17 -37.36
C LEU A 40 21.93 8.05 -37.25
N MET A 41 21.98 7.05 -38.13
CA MET A 41 21.06 5.92 -38.05
C MET A 41 21.38 5.02 -36.85
N ALA A 42 22.67 4.73 -36.62
CA ALA A 42 23.12 3.93 -35.47
C ALA A 42 22.78 4.64 -34.14
N GLU A 43 23.01 5.95 -34.05
CA GLU A 43 22.67 6.75 -32.87
C GLU A 43 21.16 6.76 -32.61
N LYS A 44 20.33 6.93 -33.66
CA LYS A 44 18.87 6.88 -33.52
C LYS A 44 18.40 5.51 -33.06
N LEU A 45 18.95 4.43 -33.63
CA LEU A 45 18.60 3.07 -33.23
C LEU A 45 18.98 2.80 -31.77
N GLY A 46 20.19 3.17 -31.37
CA GLY A 46 20.64 3.03 -29.97
C GLY A 46 19.79 3.84 -28.99
N LYS A 47 19.37 5.07 -29.37
CA LYS A 47 18.44 5.87 -28.57
C LYS A 47 17.07 5.22 -28.43
N VAL A 48 16.56 4.59 -29.50
CA VAL A 48 15.27 3.87 -29.45
C VAL A 48 15.38 2.65 -28.56
N GLU A 49 16.40 1.82 -28.71
CA GLU A 49 16.62 0.65 -27.84
C GLU A 49 16.81 1.04 -26.37
N GLN A 50 17.57 2.11 -26.10
CA GLN A 50 17.74 2.61 -24.75
C GLN A 50 16.42 3.12 -24.17
N PHE A 51 15.63 3.84 -24.97
CA PHE A 51 14.32 4.33 -24.56
C PHE A 51 13.34 3.18 -24.27
N THR A 52 13.27 2.15 -25.13
CA THR A 52 12.42 0.98 -24.89
C THR A 52 12.86 0.22 -23.65
N THR A 53 14.17 0.00 -23.48
CA THR A 53 14.72 -0.67 -22.29
C THR A 53 14.40 0.09 -21.00
N GLN A 54 14.54 1.43 -21.01
CA GLN A 54 14.19 2.27 -19.86
C GLN A 54 12.69 2.29 -19.60
N ALA A 55 11.86 2.32 -20.64
CA ALA A 55 10.40 2.28 -20.52
C ALA A 55 9.95 0.96 -19.91
N ASP A 56 10.48 -0.17 -20.39
CA ASP A 56 10.19 -1.50 -19.86
C ASP A 56 10.65 -1.64 -18.40
N ALA A 57 11.85 -1.14 -18.07
CA ALA A 57 12.33 -1.11 -16.69
C ALA A 57 11.38 -0.31 -15.78
N LYS A 58 11.01 0.91 -16.18
CA LYS A 58 10.07 1.75 -15.43
C LYS A 58 8.70 1.11 -15.27
N LEU A 59 8.20 0.44 -16.32
CA LEU A 59 6.92 -0.28 -16.24
C LEU A 59 6.99 -1.45 -15.26
N ARG A 60 8.10 -2.20 -15.25
CA ARG A 60 8.31 -3.30 -14.29
C ARG A 60 8.39 -2.78 -12.86
N ASP A 61 9.13 -1.70 -12.63
CA ASP A 61 9.24 -1.07 -11.31
C ASP A 61 7.89 -0.54 -10.83
N TYR A 62 7.12 0.10 -11.73
CA TYR A 62 5.78 0.58 -11.42
C TYR A 62 4.81 -0.57 -11.09
N GLN A 63 4.84 -1.66 -11.86
CA GLN A 63 4.03 -2.84 -11.58
C GLN A 63 4.41 -3.51 -10.26
N ALA A 64 5.70 -3.58 -9.94
CA ALA A 64 6.18 -4.09 -8.65
C ALA A 64 5.70 -3.21 -7.49
N ALA A 65 5.89 -1.89 -7.59
CA ALA A 65 5.41 -0.94 -6.58
C ALA A 65 3.89 -1.01 -6.38
N LEU A 66 3.12 -1.20 -7.46
CA LEU A 66 1.67 -1.36 -7.37
C LEU A 66 1.29 -2.68 -6.70
N ALA A 67 2.01 -3.77 -6.96
CA ALA A 67 1.79 -5.06 -6.32
C ALA A 67 2.11 -5.00 -4.81
N ASP A 68 3.22 -4.37 -4.45
CA ASP A 68 3.62 -4.15 -3.06
C ASP A 68 2.61 -3.27 -2.32
N ALA A 69 2.21 -2.14 -2.91
CA ALA A 69 1.18 -1.27 -2.31
C ALA A 69 -0.16 -1.99 -2.10
N ARG A 70 -0.55 -2.88 -3.02
CA ARG A 70 -1.75 -3.72 -2.85
C ARG A 70 -1.59 -4.71 -1.71
N LYS A 71 -0.44 -5.36 -1.61
CA LYS A 71 -0.13 -6.30 -0.53
C LYS A 71 -0.15 -5.59 0.82
N ASP A 72 0.53 -4.45 0.93
CA ASP A 72 0.55 -3.64 2.15
C ASP A 72 -0.86 -3.16 2.53
N GLY A 73 -1.66 -2.72 1.55
CA GLY A 73 -3.04 -2.34 1.80
C GLY A 73 -3.91 -3.50 2.33
N VAL A 74 -3.70 -4.72 1.81
CA VAL A 74 -4.39 -5.92 2.30
C VAL A 74 -3.94 -6.28 3.73
N GLU A 75 -2.63 -6.23 4.00
CA GLU A 75 -2.08 -6.48 5.34
C GLU A 75 -2.59 -5.47 6.37
N ILE A 76 -2.58 -4.18 6.04
CA ILE A 76 -3.12 -3.12 6.90
C ILE A 76 -4.61 -3.38 7.18
N ARG A 77 -5.40 -3.68 6.15
CA ARG A 77 -6.83 -3.98 6.32
C ARG A 77 -7.04 -5.22 7.19
N HIS A 78 -6.22 -6.25 7.02
CA HIS A 78 -6.30 -7.46 7.84
C HIS A 78 -5.92 -7.18 9.29
N GLY A 79 -4.86 -6.40 9.52
CA GLY A 79 -4.43 -5.93 10.84
C GLY A 79 -5.53 -5.14 11.56
N LEU A 80 -6.09 -4.12 10.91
CA LEU A 80 -7.19 -3.31 11.46
C LEU A 80 -8.43 -4.17 11.76
N LYS A 81 -8.76 -5.14 10.91
CA LYS A 81 -9.87 -6.05 11.16
C LYS A 81 -9.61 -6.93 12.39
N ALA A 82 -8.40 -7.48 12.51
CA ALA A 82 -8.03 -8.30 13.66
C ALA A 82 -8.02 -7.50 14.96
N GLU A 83 -7.54 -6.26 14.92
CA GLU A 83 -7.56 -5.32 16.04
C GLU A 83 -9.00 -4.98 16.44
N GLY A 84 -9.87 -4.65 15.47
CA GLY A 84 -11.28 -4.40 15.72
C GLY A 84 -12.02 -5.59 16.33
N VAL A 85 -11.76 -6.81 15.87
CA VAL A 85 -12.33 -8.03 16.47
C VAL A 85 -11.84 -8.24 17.91
N LYS A 86 -10.57 -7.95 18.18
CA LYS A 86 -9.99 -8.06 19.53
C LYS A 86 -10.60 -7.02 20.47
N GLU A 87 -10.79 -5.79 19.99
CA GLU A 87 -11.45 -4.72 20.74
C GLU A 87 -12.92 -5.05 21.02
N GLU A 88 -13.66 -5.52 20.02
CA GLU A 88 -15.05 -5.98 20.17
C GLU A 88 -15.17 -7.09 21.22
N GLN A 89 -14.30 -8.10 21.17
CA GLN A 89 -14.25 -9.15 22.19
C GLN A 89 -13.92 -8.60 23.58
N GLY A 90 -13.02 -7.63 23.68
CA GLY A 90 -12.69 -6.95 24.94
C GLY A 90 -13.89 -6.22 25.53
N ILE A 91 -14.59 -5.44 24.72
CA ILE A 91 -15.79 -4.69 25.11
C ILE A 91 -16.90 -5.66 25.54
N LEU A 92 -17.18 -6.69 24.75
CA LEU A 92 -18.20 -7.69 25.08
C LEU A 92 -17.86 -8.45 26.37
N SER A 93 -16.60 -8.79 26.58
CA SER A 93 -16.16 -9.45 27.81
C SER A 93 -16.32 -8.53 29.04
N ALA A 94 -15.91 -7.27 28.93
CA ALA A 94 -16.07 -6.27 29.99
C ALA A 94 -17.55 -6.03 30.32
N ALA A 95 -18.39 -5.83 29.31
CA ALA A 95 -19.83 -5.66 29.48
C ALA A 95 -20.48 -6.90 30.11
N GLY A 96 -20.04 -8.11 29.73
CA GLY A 96 -20.51 -9.36 30.34
C GLY A 96 -20.12 -9.49 31.81
N GLN A 97 -18.89 -9.10 32.17
CA GLN A 97 -18.42 -9.08 33.56
C GLN A 97 -19.18 -8.05 34.40
N GLU A 98 -19.41 -6.86 33.86
CA GLU A 98 -20.17 -5.80 34.53
C GLU A 98 -21.63 -6.21 34.74
N ALA A 99 -22.27 -6.79 33.72
CA ALA A 99 -23.62 -7.35 33.84
C ALA A 99 -23.68 -8.45 34.91
N ALA A 100 -22.71 -9.37 34.93
CA ALA A 100 -22.65 -10.43 35.94
C ALA A 100 -22.43 -9.86 37.36
N ALA A 101 -21.58 -8.85 37.51
CA ALA A 101 -21.34 -8.15 38.77
C ALA A 101 -22.60 -7.43 39.27
N SER A 102 -23.29 -6.70 38.38
CA SER A 102 -24.55 -6.03 38.67
C SER A 102 -25.65 -7.01 39.08
N LEU A 103 -25.78 -8.14 38.37
CA LEU A 103 -26.74 -9.19 38.72
C LEU A 103 -26.44 -9.81 40.09
N LYS A 104 -25.16 -10.01 40.41
CA LYS A 104 -24.72 -10.53 41.72
C LYS A 104 -25.03 -9.54 42.83
N ALA A 105 -24.78 -8.25 42.63
CA ALA A 105 -25.12 -7.19 43.57
C ALA A 105 -26.63 -7.12 43.81
N ALA A 106 -27.43 -7.07 42.74
CA ALA A 106 -28.89 -7.05 42.83
C ALA A 106 -29.45 -8.28 43.58
N ARG A 107 -28.90 -9.48 43.34
CA ARG A 107 -29.29 -10.69 44.09
C ARG A 107 -28.93 -10.60 45.57
N ALA A 108 -27.77 -10.04 45.91
CA ALA A 108 -27.35 -9.83 47.28
C ALA A 108 -28.27 -8.83 48.00
N ASP A 109 -28.62 -7.73 47.33
CA ASP A 109 -29.55 -6.71 47.85
C ASP A 109 -30.94 -7.29 48.09
N ILE A 110 -31.49 -8.07 47.14
CA ILE A 110 -32.78 -8.75 47.31
C ILE A 110 -32.75 -9.71 48.49
N SER A 111 -31.66 -10.48 48.65
CA SER A 111 -31.51 -11.37 49.80
C SER A 111 -31.45 -10.62 51.12
N GLY A 112 -30.78 -9.47 51.16
CA GLY A 112 -30.73 -8.60 52.33
C GLY A 112 -32.08 -8.00 52.67
N GLN A 113 -32.80 -7.48 51.67
CA GLN A 113 -34.15 -6.96 51.83
C GLN A 113 -35.13 -8.04 52.33
N ALA A 114 -35.03 -9.27 51.79
CA ALA A 114 -35.86 -10.38 52.24
C ALA A 114 -35.59 -10.74 53.72
N GLN A 115 -34.33 -10.74 54.16
CA GLN A 115 -33.98 -10.96 55.57
C GLN A 115 -34.51 -9.84 56.47
N SER A 116 -34.36 -8.58 56.06
CA SER A 116 -34.89 -7.42 56.82
C SER A 116 -36.41 -7.50 56.93
N ALA A 117 -37.12 -7.76 55.83
CA ALA A 117 -38.58 -7.92 55.81
C ALA A 117 -39.04 -9.09 56.68
N LEU A 118 -38.33 -10.22 56.68
CA LEU A 118 -38.59 -11.35 57.59
C LEU A 118 -38.39 -10.97 59.06
N GLY A 119 -37.37 -10.15 59.36
CA GLY A 119 -37.11 -9.63 60.70
C GLY A 119 -38.22 -8.69 61.19
N GLU A 120 -38.70 -7.79 60.33
CA GLU A 120 -39.84 -6.91 60.60
C GLU A 120 -41.12 -7.71 60.80
N LEU A 121 -41.40 -8.67 59.91
CA LEU A 121 -42.60 -9.51 60.01
C LEU A 121 -42.62 -10.31 61.31
N LYS A 122 -41.48 -10.82 61.80
CA LYS A 122 -41.40 -11.48 63.12
C LYS A 122 -41.75 -10.54 64.27
N LYS A 123 -41.26 -9.30 64.26
CA LYS A 123 -41.61 -8.29 65.26
C LYS A 123 -43.09 -7.95 65.22
N ASP A 124 -43.65 -7.82 64.02
CA ASP A 124 -45.07 -7.57 63.85
C ASP A 124 -45.91 -8.77 64.30
N VAL A 125 -45.49 -10.00 64.03
CA VAL A 125 -46.15 -11.23 64.52
C VAL A 125 -46.16 -11.29 66.04
N GLU A 126 -45.06 -10.95 66.73
CA GLU A 126 -45.06 -10.84 68.21
C GLU A 126 -46.05 -9.77 68.69
N LYS A 127 -46.11 -8.62 68.00
CA LYS A 127 -47.03 -7.53 68.32
C LYS A 127 -48.50 -7.90 68.10
N TYR A 128 -48.79 -8.65 67.03
CA TYR A 128 -50.13 -9.17 66.75
C TYR A 128 -50.50 -10.31 67.71
N ALA A 129 -49.55 -11.16 68.09
CA ALA A 129 -49.75 -12.19 69.10
C ALA A 129 -50.10 -11.57 70.45
N LEU A 130 -49.34 -10.58 70.92
CA LEU A 130 -49.66 -9.81 72.14
C LEU A 130 -51.05 -9.18 72.08
N LYS A 131 -51.40 -8.52 70.97
CA LYS A 131 -52.75 -7.95 70.79
C LYS A 131 -53.86 -9.01 70.80
N ALA A 132 -53.61 -10.18 70.22
CA ALA A 132 -54.57 -11.29 70.23
C ALA A 132 -54.71 -11.87 71.64
N THR A 133 -53.60 -12.02 72.37
CA THR A 133 -53.56 -12.48 73.76
C THR A 133 -54.26 -11.49 74.69
N ASP A 134 -54.05 -10.18 74.55
CA ASP A 134 -54.78 -9.13 75.30
C ASP A 134 -56.29 -9.17 75.01
N LYS A 135 -56.68 -9.38 73.75
CA LYS A 135 -58.09 -9.48 73.34
C LYS A 135 -58.78 -10.75 73.86
N ILE A 136 -58.04 -11.84 74.08
CA ILE A 136 -58.55 -13.10 74.63
C ILE A 136 -58.54 -13.10 76.16
N LEU A 137 -57.52 -12.51 76.80
CA LEU A 137 -57.39 -12.42 78.26
C LEU A 137 -58.23 -11.30 78.89
N GLY A 138 -58.89 -10.48 78.08
CA GLY A 138 -59.99 -9.64 78.54
C GLY A 138 -59.56 -8.63 79.60
N LYS A 139 -58.67 -7.70 79.24
CA LYS A 139 -58.60 -6.40 79.92
C LYS A 139 -58.47 -5.29 78.88
N ALA A 140 -59.60 -4.58 78.74
CA ALA A 140 -59.80 -3.23 78.19
C ALA A 140 -59.12 -2.89 76.84
#